data_AF-A0A838WY22-F1
#
_entry.id   AF-A0A838WY22-F1
#
_cell.length_a   1.000
_cell.length_b   1.000
_cell.length_c   1.000
_cell.angle_alpha   90.00
_cell.angle_beta   90.00
_cell.angle_gamma   90.00
#
_symmetry.space_group_name_H-M   'P 1'
#
loop_
_entity.id
_entity.type
_entity.pdbx_description
1 polymer ?
#
loop_
_entity_poly.entity_id
_entity_poly.type
_entity_poly.pdbx_seq_one_letter_code
_entity_poly.pdbx_strand_id
1 'polypeptide(L)'
;RVAWDRCFKKTSKQPRFKKKGQRDSFYLESGTKAVPKIQNDGKRIKLPSIGWVKLAEPLPVTAVHNCVISRQANKWFIAIKYEIEKPTVAVDRPTVGVDIGIKELAVCSNGKVFSNPKAYGRMSKRMKRLQR
;
A
#
# COMPACT_ATOMS: atom_id res chain seq x y z
N ARG A 1 -16.84 -20.63 -1.63
CA ARG A 1 -16.54 -21.96 -2.21
C ARG A 1 -15.08 -22.12 -2.61
N VAL A 2 -14.48 -21.10 -3.26
CA VAL A 2 -13.09 -21.07 -3.75
C VAL A 2 -12.03 -21.75 -2.85
N ALA A 3 -11.99 -21.45 -1.55
CA ALA A 3 -10.99 -22.03 -0.65
C ALA A 3 -11.16 -23.55 -0.44
N TRP A 4 -12.41 -24.04 -0.38
CA TRP A 4 -12.70 -25.47 -0.32
C TRP A 4 -12.45 -26.15 -1.66
N ASP A 5 -12.78 -25.51 -2.78
CA ASP A 5 -12.51 -26.05 -4.11
C ASP A 5 -11.01 -26.30 -4.32
N ARG A 6 -10.14 -25.39 -3.84
CA ARG A 6 -8.68 -25.55 -3.87
C ARG A 6 -8.18 -26.66 -2.92
N CYS A 7 -8.84 -26.83 -1.79
CA CYS A 7 -8.56 -27.93 -0.86
C CYS A 7 -8.86 -29.28 -1.50
N PHE A 8 -10.02 -29.42 -2.15
CA PHE A 8 -10.41 -30.66 -2.85
C PHE A 8 -9.49 -30.96 -4.04
N LYS A 9 -9.02 -29.93 -4.74
CA LYS A 9 -7.99 -30.04 -5.79
C LYS A 9 -6.57 -30.31 -5.25
N LYS A 10 -6.40 -30.50 -3.94
CA LYS A 10 -5.11 -30.71 -3.23
C LYS A 10 -4.05 -29.61 -3.50
N THR A 11 -4.48 -28.43 -3.94
CA THR A 11 -3.60 -27.28 -4.20
C THR A 11 -3.37 -26.45 -2.94
N SER A 12 -4.21 -26.61 -1.92
CA SER A 12 -4.07 -25.96 -0.62
C SER A 12 -4.54 -26.88 0.51
N LYS A 13 -4.10 -26.58 1.73
CA LYS A 13 -4.61 -27.25 2.94
C LYS A 13 -6.06 -26.85 3.22
N GLN A 14 -6.69 -27.60 4.13
CA GLN A 14 -8.03 -27.31 4.63
C GLN A 14 -8.11 -25.85 5.12
N PRO A 15 -9.11 -25.07 4.65
CA PRO A 15 -9.28 -23.70 5.09
C PRO A 15 -9.61 -23.66 6.57
N ARG A 16 -8.98 -22.74 7.30
CA ARG A 16 -9.23 -22.49 8.72
C ARG A 16 -9.77 -21.08 8.88
N PHE A 17 -10.62 -20.88 9.87
CA PHE A 17 -11.05 -19.53 10.23
C PHE A 17 -9.84 -18.66 10.60
N LYS A 18 -9.88 -17.40 10.18
CA LYS A 18 -8.85 -16.42 10.52
C LYS A 18 -8.87 -16.14 12.02
N LYS A 19 -7.70 -16.21 12.66
CA LYS A 19 -7.55 -15.83 14.07
C LYS A 19 -7.84 -14.32 14.22
N LYS A 20 -8.77 -13.97 15.12
CA LYS A 20 -9.10 -12.57 15.44
C LYS A 20 -7.99 -11.95 16.28
N GLY A 21 -7.79 -10.63 16.13
CA GLY A 21 -6.79 -9.86 16.87
C GLY A 21 -5.37 -9.96 16.32
N GLN A 22 -5.15 -10.79 15.29
CA GLN A 22 -3.86 -10.92 14.61
C GLN A 22 -4.06 -10.75 13.11
N ARG A 23 -3.46 -9.69 12.55
CA ARG A 23 -3.56 -9.34 11.12
C ARG A 23 -5.01 -9.20 10.66
N ASP A 24 -5.88 -8.59 11.48
CA ASP A 24 -7.29 -8.38 11.11
C ASP A 24 -7.33 -7.55 9.82
N SER A 25 -7.98 -8.09 8.80
CA SER A 25 -8.10 -7.46 7.50
C SER A 25 -9.17 -8.13 6.67
N PHE A 26 -9.79 -7.36 5.79
CA PHE A 26 -10.80 -7.82 4.86
C PHE A 26 -10.76 -6.99 3.57
N TYR A 27 -11.15 -7.63 2.48
CA TYR A 27 -11.25 -7.02 1.17
C TYR A 27 -12.70 -6.59 0.94
N LEU A 28 -12.89 -5.40 0.40
CA LEU A 28 -14.17 -4.88 -0.04
C LEU A 28 -14.09 -4.55 -1.52
N GLU A 29 -15.13 -4.92 -2.24
CA GLU A 29 -15.29 -4.59 -3.65
C GLU A 29 -16.73 -4.16 -3.90
N SER A 30 -16.89 -3.11 -4.69
CA SER A 30 -18.20 -2.62 -5.11
C SER A 30 -18.10 -2.05 -6.51
N GLY A 31 -18.86 -2.65 -7.42
CA GLY A 31 -18.78 -2.36 -8.84
C GLY A 31 -17.63 -3.10 -9.52
N THR A 32 -17.19 -2.59 -10.65
CA THR A 32 -16.07 -3.11 -11.44
C THR A 32 -15.09 -1.98 -11.71
N LYS A 33 -13.93 -2.29 -12.30
CA LYS A 33 -13.00 -1.24 -12.74
C LYS A 33 -13.66 -0.26 -13.73
N ALA A 34 -14.55 -0.75 -14.61
CA ALA A 34 -15.29 0.07 -15.57
C ALA A 34 -16.43 0.87 -14.90
N VAL A 35 -17.04 0.32 -13.86
CA VAL A 35 -18.13 0.97 -13.10
C VAL A 35 -17.81 0.93 -11.61
N PRO A 36 -16.87 1.77 -11.14
CA PRO A 36 -16.49 1.85 -9.73
C PRO A 36 -17.63 2.43 -8.90
N LYS A 37 -17.92 1.81 -7.75
CA LYS A 37 -19.03 2.24 -6.86
C LYS A 37 -18.59 2.71 -5.48
N ILE A 38 -17.30 2.63 -5.14
CA ILE A 38 -16.77 3.17 -3.90
C ILE A 38 -16.44 4.64 -4.12
N GLN A 39 -17.18 5.51 -3.45
CA GLN A 39 -17.04 6.97 -3.57
C GLN A 39 -16.11 7.51 -2.49
N ASN A 40 -15.27 8.49 -2.83
CA ASN A 40 -14.55 9.30 -1.86
C ASN A 40 -14.74 10.80 -2.14
N ASP A 41 -14.66 11.62 -1.09
CA ASP A 41 -14.67 13.10 -1.20
C ASP A 41 -13.31 13.71 -0.79
N GLY A 42 -12.28 12.85 -0.76
CA GLY A 42 -10.94 13.17 -0.31
C GLY A 42 -10.74 13.09 1.20
N LYS A 43 -11.72 13.50 2.02
CA LYS A 43 -11.63 13.42 3.49
C LYS A 43 -12.38 12.24 4.08
N ARG A 44 -13.28 11.65 3.31
CA ARG A 44 -14.14 10.51 3.66
C ARG A 44 -14.22 9.55 2.50
N ILE A 45 -14.50 8.29 2.82
CA ILE A 45 -14.80 7.24 1.85
C ILE A 45 -16.10 6.53 2.21
N LYS A 46 -16.93 6.25 1.22
CA LYS A 46 -18.20 5.53 1.38
C LYS A 46 -17.99 4.05 1.11
N LEU A 47 -17.96 3.26 2.18
CA LEU A 47 -17.74 1.82 2.11
C LEU A 47 -19.06 1.06 1.96
N PRO A 48 -19.06 -0.09 1.24
CA PRO A 48 -20.20 -0.99 1.20
C PRO A 48 -20.62 -1.40 2.61
N SER A 49 -21.92 -1.36 2.88
CA SER A 49 -22.56 -1.73 4.16
C SER A 49 -22.19 -0.89 5.40
N ILE A 50 -21.08 -0.16 5.39
CA ILE A 50 -20.61 0.68 6.52
C ILE A 50 -21.02 2.15 6.33
N GLY A 51 -21.09 2.64 5.09
CA GLY A 51 -21.39 4.04 4.79
C GLY A 51 -20.15 4.94 4.83
N TRP A 52 -20.35 6.22 5.14
CA TRP A 52 -19.29 7.23 5.11
C TRP A 52 -18.36 7.14 6.33
N VAL A 53 -17.06 7.00 6.07
CA VAL A 53 -16.01 6.94 7.11
C VAL A 53 -15.00 8.05 6.88
N LYS A 54 -14.63 8.76 7.95
CA LYS A 54 -13.59 9.80 7.91
C LYS A 54 -12.19 9.18 7.79
N LEU A 55 -11.36 9.80 6.97
CA LEU A 55 -9.97 9.44 6.77
C LEU A 55 -9.07 10.35 7.62
N ALA A 56 -7.98 9.79 8.14
CA ALA A 56 -6.97 10.59 8.83
C ALA A 56 -6.09 11.38 7.85
N GLU A 57 -5.80 10.78 6.70
CA GLU A 57 -5.05 11.39 5.60
C GLU A 57 -5.97 11.53 4.38
N PRO A 58 -5.93 12.67 3.67
CA PRO A 58 -6.77 12.86 2.51
C PRO A 58 -6.34 11.92 1.38
N LEU A 59 -7.32 11.30 0.70
CA LEU A 59 -7.09 10.50 -0.49
C LEU A 59 -7.35 11.34 -1.75
N PRO A 60 -6.64 11.08 -2.86
CA PRO A 60 -7.00 11.64 -4.16
C PRO A 60 -8.45 11.31 -4.51
N VAL A 61 -9.22 12.32 -4.92
CA VAL A 61 -10.62 12.13 -5.36
C VAL A 61 -10.60 11.35 -6.66
N THR A 62 -10.83 10.04 -6.56
CA THR A 62 -10.63 9.09 -7.65
C THR A 62 -11.66 7.98 -7.53
N ALA A 63 -11.98 7.38 -8.67
CA ALA A 63 -12.95 6.31 -8.70
C ALA A 63 -12.32 5.01 -8.20
N VAL A 64 -12.88 4.42 -7.15
CA VAL A 64 -12.37 3.21 -6.51
C VAL A 64 -13.37 2.08 -6.69
N HIS A 65 -12.90 0.90 -7.11
CA HIS A 65 -13.74 -0.30 -7.23
C HIS A 65 -13.50 -1.28 -6.07
N ASN A 66 -12.30 -1.30 -5.51
CA ASN A 66 -11.94 -2.17 -4.41
C ASN A 66 -10.98 -1.51 -3.41
N CYS A 67 -11.00 -2.02 -2.18
CA CYS A 67 -10.09 -1.61 -1.13
C CYS A 67 -9.81 -2.77 -0.17
N VAL A 68 -8.72 -2.66 0.57
CA VAL A 68 -8.42 -3.55 1.69
C VAL A 68 -8.43 -2.73 2.96
N ILE A 69 -9.21 -3.17 3.93
CA ILE A 69 -9.22 -2.60 5.27
C ILE A 69 -8.42 -3.52 6.17
N SER A 70 -7.52 -2.94 6.97
CA SER A 70 -6.65 -3.70 7.88
C SER A 70 -6.51 -3.00 9.23
N ARG A 71 -6.26 -3.78 10.27
CA ARG A 71 -6.02 -3.29 11.63
C ARG A 71 -4.58 -3.51 12.02
N GLN A 72 -3.91 -2.44 12.41
CA GLN A 72 -2.54 -2.46 12.93
C GLN A 72 -2.44 -1.51 14.12
N ALA A 73 -1.81 -1.95 15.21
CA ALA A 73 -1.63 -1.15 16.44
C ALA A 73 -2.93 -0.45 16.90
N ASN A 74 -4.03 -1.20 16.96
CA ASN A 74 -5.38 -0.71 17.31
C ASN A 74 -5.97 0.39 16.42
N LYS A 75 -5.38 0.64 15.25
CA LYS A 75 -5.90 1.57 14.24
C LYS A 75 -6.34 0.82 13.00
N TRP A 76 -7.36 1.36 12.33
CA TRP A 76 -7.84 0.86 11.06
C TRP A 76 -7.25 1.68 9.92
N PHE A 77 -6.75 0.99 8.90
CA PHE A 77 -6.15 1.56 7.70
C PHE A 77 -6.90 1.05 6.48
N ILE A 78 -6.97 1.89 5.45
CA ILE A 78 -7.53 1.55 4.15
C ILE A 78 -6.43 1.65 3.10
N ALA A 79 -6.33 0.63 2.25
CA ALA A 79 -5.50 0.63 1.07
C ALA A 79 -6.39 0.61 -0.18
N ILE A 80 -6.23 1.60 -1.06
CA ILE A 80 -6.93 1.71 -2.34
C ILE A 80 -5.92 1.65 -3.49
N LYS A 81 -6.39 1.25 -4.66
CA LYS A 81 -5.64 1.35 -5.91
C LYS A 81 -6.40 2.29 -6.83
N TYR A 82 -5.69 3.23 -7.44
CA TYR A 82 -6.23 4.15 -8.43
C TYR A 82 -5.21 4.31 -9.55
N GLU A 83 -5.70 4.65 -10.73
CA GLU A 83 -4.86 4.91 -11.89
C GLU A 83 -4.49 6.38 -11.94
N ILE A 84 -3.26 6.65 -12.37
CA ILE A 84 -2.72 7.99 -12.56
C ILE A 84 -2.19 8.04 -13.99
N GLU A 85 -2.52 9.11 -14.71
CA GLU A 85 -1.90 9.39 -15.99
C GLU A 85 -0.40 9.62 -15.78
N LYS A 86 0.42 8.86 -16.52
CA LYS A 86 1.86 9.07 -16.46
C LYS A 86 2.17 10.40 -17.15
N PRO A 87 2.94 11.31 -16.54
CA PRO A 87 3.34 12.53 -17.20
C PRO A 87 4.13 12.18 -18.47
N THR A 88 3.96 12.99 -19.52
CA THR A 88 4.76 12.88 -20.73
C THR A 88 6.23 13.11 -20.38
N VAL A 89 7.09 12.20 -20.85
CA VAL A 89 8.54 12.28 -20.64
C VAL A 89 9.17 12.73 -21.95
N ALA A 90 10.10 13.69 -21.88
CA ALA A 90 10.85 14.14 -23.05
C ALA A 90 11.61 12.96 -23.70
N VAL A 91 11.58 12.92 -25.04
CA VAL A 91 12.21 11.85 -25.83
C VAL A 91 13.73 11.97 -25.80
N ASP A 92 14.25 13.19 -25.86
CA ASP A 92 15.67 13.48 -25.78
C ASP A 92 16.06 13.71 -24.32
N ARG A 93 16.68 12.70 -23.72
CA ARG A 93 17.14 12.75 -22.33
C ARG A 93 18.52 12.11 -22.22
N PRO A 94 19.48 12.78 -21.55
CA PRO A 94 20.81 12.23 -21.38
C PRO A 94 20.74 10.94 -20.54
N THR A 95 21.43 9.91 -20.98
CA THR A 95 21.60 8.68 -20.21
C THR A 95 22.57 8.95 -19.07
N VAL A 96 22.16 8.67 -17.84
CA VAL A 96 22.99 8.82 -16.63
C VAL A 96 23.08 7.47 -15.95
N GLY A 97 24.31 6.97 -15.76
CA GLY A 97 24.57 5.80 -14.93
C GLY A 97 24.35 6.14 -13.46
N VAL A 98 23.66 5.28 -12.72
CA VAL A 98 23.37 5.46 -11.29
C VAL A 98 23.93 4.27 -10.54
N ASP A 99 24.93 4.51 -9.68
CA ASP A 99 25.46 3.51 -8.74
C ASP A 99 24.85 3.75 -7.34
N ILE A 100 24.27 2.71 -6.74
CA ILE A 100 23.54 2.81 -5.46
C ILE A 100 24.39 2.18 -4.36
N GLY A 101 24.68 2.93 -3.31
CA GLY A 101 25.64 2.54 -2.28
C GLY A 101 25.12 2.56 -0.84
N ILE A 102 25.94 2.04 0.07
CA ILE A 102 25.72 2.14 1.53
C ILE A 102 26.33 3.44 2.07
N LYS A 103 27.48 3.88 1.55
CA LYS A 103 28.15 5.12 1.96
C LYS A 103 27.36 6.35 1.50
N GLU A 104 27.13 6.44 0.19
CA GLU A 104 26.25 7.41 -0.46
C GLU A 104 25.02 6.71 -1.00
N LEU A 105 23.86 7.38 -1.02
CA LEU A 105 22.61 6.78 -1.49
C LEU A 105 22.69 6.46 -2.99
N ALA A 106 23.18 7.42 -3.78
CA ALA A 106 23.39 7.24 -5.20
C ALA A 106 24.52 8.15 -5.70
N VAL A 107 25.37 7.64 -6.58
CA VAL A 107 26.38 8.40 -7.33
C VAL A 107 26.03 8.31 -8.81
N CYS A 108 25.91 9.46 -9.46
CA CYS A 108 25.55 9.55 -10.86
C CYS A 108 26.79 9.81 -11.74
N SER A 109 26.82 9.27 -12.94
CA SER A 109 27.92 9.47 -13.91
C SER A 109 28.13 10.92 -14.35
N ASN A 110 27.16 11.80 -14.08
CA ASN A 110 27.26 13.24 -14.28
C ASN A 110 27.88 14.00 -13.08
N GLY A 111 28.47 13.27 -12.12
CA GLY A 111 29.11 13.82 -10.93
C GLY A 111 28.17 14.17 -9.78
N LYS A 112 26.85 14.02 -9.95
CA LYS A 112 25.89 14.27 -8.86
C LYS A 112 25.94 13.17 -7.81
N VAL A 113 26.06 13.55 -6.55
CA VAL A 113 26.06 12.62 -5.41
C VAL A 113 24.86 12.90 -4.52
N PHE A 114 24.13 11.84 -4.19
CA PHE A 114 23.01 11.86 -3.26
C PHE A 114 23.45 11.25 -1.93
N SER A 115 23.44 12.04 -0.87
CA SER A 115 23.88 11.61 0.46
C SER A 115 22.95 10.54 1.04
N ASN A 116 23.52 9.53 1.71
CA ASN A 116 22.71 8.56 2.46
C ASN A 116 22.26 9.14 3.81
N PRO A 117 20.94 9.27 4.08
CA PRO A 117 20.45 9.76 5.37
C PRO A 117 20.75 8.82 6.56
N LYS A 118 21.22 7.58 6.31
CA LYS A 118 21.61 6.58 7.32
C LYS A 118 20.55 6.36 8.41
N ALA A 119 19.27 6.48 8.03
CA ALA A 119 18.14 6.45 8.97
C ALA A 119 18.03 5.13 9.75
N TYR A 120 18.42 4.02 9.12
CA TYR A 120 18.32 2.68 9.71
C TYR A 120 18.99 2.56 11.08
N GLY A 121 20.26 3.00 11.21
CA GLY A 121 21.00 2.87 12.47
C GLY A 121 20.33 3.66 13.61
N ARG A 122 19.87 4.89 13.32
CA ARG A 122 19.18 5.75 14.29
C ARG A 122 17.83 5.16 14.69
N MET A 123 17.03 4.74 13.72
CA MET A 123 15.68 4.21 13.97
C MET A 123 15.71 2.83 14.62
N SER A 124 16.64 1.96 14.26
CA SER A 124 16.83 0.64 14.88
C SER A 124 17.21 0.77 16.36
N LYS A 125 18.16 1.65 16.71
CA LYS A 125 18.49 1.95 18.11
C LYS A 125 17.29 2.47 18.89
N ARG A 126 16.52 3.40 18.30
CA ARG A 126 15.29 3.94 18.91
C ARG A 126 14.24 2.84 19.12
N MET A 127 14.02 1.98 18.13
CA MET A 127 13.08 0.86 18.20
C MET A 127 13.46 -0.11 19.33
N LYS A 128 14.73 -0.53 19.41
CA LYS A 128 15.22 -1.40 20.49
C LYS A 128 14.99 -0.80 21.88
N ARG A 129 15.17 0.51 22.05
CA ARG A 129 14.92 1.20 23.33
C ARG A 129 13.44 1.21 23.72
N LEU A 130 12.54 1.41 22.74
CA LEU A 130 11.09 1.47 22.96
C LEU A 130 10.43 0.10 23.14
N GLN A 131 11.13 -0.98 22.80
CA GLN A 131 10.67 -2.37 22.95
C GLN A 131 11.15 -3.04 24.25
N ARG A 132 11.88 -2.31 25.11
CA ARG A 132 12.16 -2.72 26.49
C ARG A 132 11.00 -2.30 27.37
#